data_AF-A0A1V5SFL1-F1
#
_entry.id   AF-A0A1V5SFL1-F1
#
_cell.length_a   1.000
_cell.length_b   1.000
_cell.length_c   1.000
_cell.angle_alpha   90.00
_cell.angle_beta   90.00
_cell.angle_gamma   90.00
#
_symmetry.space_group_name_H-M   'P 1'
#
loop_
_entity.id
_entity.type
_entity.pdbx_description
1 polymer ?
#
loop_
_entity_poly.entity_id
_entity_poly.type
_entity_poly.pdbx_seq_one_letter_code
_entity_poly.pdbx_strand_id
1 'polypeptide(L)'
;MRCFLMIVAILAIIVLAGGWWVWGNLPEIAGWWIEQNSRGVLDGPVEIGDIQWVGSGVRLEKIAGKLRTRQGPVPFVAHSVASVDPLTFFYKKKPVRFSFEGLKPEGSDSPGVYGEFVVHFANEFSLDLAAEMDKIALEDLRWIDPANLAGASGALKGSLRYSQMGNEPPHFEVNLDSPEPGGFLQAKFFDLFLPYLPASSQKQRVEQLASTGERLVKFKVARLTASMPDAHRMKIFLRILILDYNLDLKLNVEVRTDSEDAFLKIAQWMGVVEVQS
;
A
#
# COMPACT_ATOMS: atom_id res chain seq x y z
N MET A 1 -3.83 2.16 -2.97
CA MET A 1 -4.42 2.40 -1.64
C MET A 1 -4.36 1.18 -0.71
N ARG A 2 -4.71 -0.02 -1.18
CA ARG A 2 -4.67 -1.28 -0.42
C ARG A 2 -3.25 -1.85 -0.15
N CYS A 3 -2.24 -1.53 -0.96
CA CYS A 3 -0.84 -1.97 -0.77
C CYS A 3 0.00 -1.15 0.24
N PHE A 4 -0.53 -0.03 0.71
CA PHE A 4 0.29 1.09 1.21
C PHE A 4 0.74 0.98 2.67
N LEU A 5 -0.23 0.80 3.57
CA LEU A 5 -0.02 0.56 5.01
C LEU A 5 0.88 -0.63 5.30
N MET A 6 0.78 -1.58 4.39
CA MET A 6 1.43 -2.87 4.40
C MET A 6 2.93 -2.75 4.09
N ILE A 7 3.28 -1.92 3.10
CA ILE A 7 4.67 -1.59 2.76
C ILE A 7 5.34 -0.82 3.90
N VAL A 8 4.64 0.18 4.47
CA VAL A 8 5.12 0.94 5.65
C VAL A 8 5.39 -0.01 6.84
N ALA A 9 4.44 -0.88 7.18
CA ALA A 9 4.54 -1.81 8.30
C ALA A 9 5.60 -2.90 8.05
N ILE A 10 5.66 -3.47 6.84
CA ILE A 10 6.70 -4.41 6.43
C ILE A 10 8.08 -3.76 6.54
N LEU A 11 8.28 -2.56 5.99
CA LEU A 11 9.57 -1.87 6.01
C LEU A 11 9.99 -1.45 7.41
N ALA A 12 9.03 -1.00 8.24
CA ALA A 12 9.27 -0.76 9.66
C ALA A 12 9.68 -2.05 10.38
N ILE A 13 9.00 -3.17 10.13
CA ILE A 13 9.33 -4.47 10.74
C ILE A 13 10.66 -5.03 10.22
N ILE A 14 11.02 -4.82 8.96
CA ILE A 14 12.31 -5.22 8.38
C ILE A 14 13.45 -4.40 8.99
N VAL A 15 13.27 -3.08 9.15
CA VAL A 15 14.25 -2.22 9.83
C VAL A 15 14.36 -2.53 11.30
N LEU A 16 13.25 -2.90 11.95
CA LEU A 16 13.24 -3.28 13.35
C LEU A 16 13.82 -4.68 13.54
N ALA A 17 13.63 -5.63 12.62
CA ALA A 17 14.27 -6.95 12.64
C ALA A 17 15.79 -6.88 12.36
N GLY A 18 16.21 -6.05 11.42
CA GLY A 18 17.62 -5.73 11.18
C GLY A 18 18.27 -4.97 12.35
N GLY A 19 17.50 -4.13 13.05
CA GLY A 19 17.91 -3.45 14.29
C GLY A 19 17.96 -4.37 15.51
N TRP A 20 17.00 -5.30 15.63
CA TRP A 20 16.86 -6.24 16.75
C TRP A 20 18.09 -7.13 16.90
N TRP A 21 18.67 -7.58 15.79
CA TRP A 21 19.83 -8.48 15.84
C TRP A 21 21.13 -7.78 16.27
N VAL A 22 21.15 -6.45 16.19
CA VAL A 22 22.35 -5.62 16.44
C VAL A 22 22.22 -4.95 17.81
N TRP A 23 20.99 -4.76 18.27
CA TRP A 23 20.63 -4.01 19.46
C TRP A 23 19.61 -4.82 20.27
N GLY A 24 20.07 -5.62 21.22
CA GLY A 24 19.23 -6.19 22.28
C GLY A 24 18.63 -5.13 23.25
N ASN A 25 18.55 -3.86 22.83
CA ASN A 25 18.06 -2.70 23.59
C ASN A 25 17.50 -1.62 22.61
N LEU A 26 16.61 -2.00 21.69
CA LEU A 26 15.72 -1.01 21.07
C LEU A 26 14.95 -0.28 22.20
N PRO A 27 14.72 1.05 22.13
CA PRO A 27 13.91 1.75 23.13
C PRO A 27 12.54 1.07 23.28
N GLU A 28 12.01 0.96 24.50
CA GLU A 28 10.69 0.36 24.79
C GLU A 28 9.57 0.89 23.87
N ILE A 29 9.71 2.14 23.39
CA ILE A 29 8.81 2.81 22.45
C ILE A 29 8.75 2.10 21.08
N ALA A 30 9.86 1.59 20.56
CA ALA A 30 9.88 0.89 19.27
C ALA A 30 9.25 -0.50 19.37
N GLY A 31 9.49 -1.22 20.47
CA GLY A 31 8.82 -2.49 20.78
C GLY A 31 7.32 -2.32 20.98
N TRP A 32 6.91 -1.29 21.74
CA TRP A 32 5.53 -0.89 21.92
C TRP A 32 4.85 -0.48 20.60
N TRP A 33 5.55 0.25 19.72
CA TRP A 33 4.99 0.65 18.42
C TRP A 33 4.85 -0.54 17.48
N ILE A 34 5.80 -1.48 17.43
CA ILE A 34 5.64 -2.75 16.71
C ILE A 34 4.45 -3.50 17.27
N GLU A 35 4.38 -3.71 18.58
CA GLU A 35 3.30 -4.48 19.21
C GLU A 35 1.92 -3.81 19.06
N GLN A 36 1.86 -2.48 19.01
CA GLN A 36 0.63 -1.72 18.75
C GLN A 36 0.27 -1.60 17.26
N ASN A 37 1.23 -1.54 16.34
CA ASN A 37 0.99 -1.29 14.90
C ASN A 37 1.13 -2.55 14.03
N SER A 38 1.80 -3.59 14.50
CA SER A 38 1.85 -4.91 13.88
C SER A 38 0.62 -5.76 14.18
N ARG A 39 -0.32 -5.26 15.00
CA ARG A 39 -1.60 -5.89 15.41
C ARG A 39 -2.31 -6.55 14.22
N GLY A 40 -1.95 -7.80 13.94
CA GLY A 40 -2.54 -8.62 12.88
C GLY A 40 -2.25 -8.18 11.45
N VAL A 41 -1.20 -7.42 11.14
CA VAL A 41 -0.85 -7.06 9.74
C VAL A 41 -0.01 -8.16 9.06
N LEU A 42 0.90 -8.77 9.82
CA LEU A 42 1.68 -9.90 9.35
C LEU A 42 1.06 -11.22 9.83
N ASP A 43 1.17 -12.24 8.98
CA ASP A 43 0.84 -13.60 9.33
C ASP A 43 2.12 -14.42 9.57
N GLY A 44 2.71 -14.21 10.74
CA GLY A 44 3.99 -14.83 11.13
C GLY A 44 5.20 -13.90 10.97
N PRO A 45 6.41 -14.42 11.19
CA PRO A 45 7.65 -13.64 11.14
C PRO A 45 8.02 -13.26 9.69
N VAL A 46 8.84 -12.21 9.58
CA VAL A 46 9.53 -11.86 8.33
C VAL A 46 10.86 -12.60 8.30
N GLU A 47 11.12 -13.31 7.20
CA GLU A 47 12.36 -13.98 6.92
C GLU A 47 13.32 -13.02 6.20
N ILE A 48 14.58 -13.00 6.62
CA ILE A 48 15.64 -12.22 5.99
C ILE A 48 16.70 -13.21 5.56
N GLY A 49 16.95 -13.31 4.25
CA GLY A 49 17.91 -14.26 3.71
C GLY A 49 19.35 -13.86 4.00
N ASP A 50 19.72 -12.61 3.68
CA ASP A 50 21.11 -12.14 3.83
C ASP A 50 21.16 -10.79 4.54
N ILE A 51 22.16 -10.63 5.43
CA ILE A 51 22.45 -9.39 6.16
C ILE A 51 23.90 -9.00 5.90
N GLN A 52 24.11 -7.83 5.34
CA GLN A 52 25.42 -7.28 5.03
C GLN A 52 25.67 -5.98 5.78
N TRP A 53 26.85 -5.87 6.38
CA TRP A 53 27.33 -4.66 7.04
C TRP A 53 28.12 -3.82 6.07
N VAL A 54 27.63 -2.62 5.76
CA VAL A 54 28.29 -1.68 4.84
C VAL A 54 28.74 -0.47 5.64
N GLY A 55 29.96 -0.55 6.18
CA GLY A 55 30.47 0.44 7.14
C GLY A 55 29.63 0.47 8.41
N SER A 56 29.04 1.64 8.71
CA SER A 56 28.10 1.82 9.83
C SER A 56 26.63 1.62 9.46
N GLY A 57 26.36 1.17 8.23
CA GLY A 57 25.04 0.87 7.72
C GLY A 57 24.77 -0.63 7.62
N VAL A 58 23.53 -0.98 7.35
CA VAL A 58 23.07 -2.35 7.12
C VAL A 58 22.38 -2.44 5.76
N ARG A 59 22.56 -3.57 5.08
CA ARG A 59 21.81 -3.96 3.90
C ARG A 59 21.23 -5.34 4.13
N LEU A 60 19.92 -5.45 3.98
CA LEU A 60 19.13 -6.65 4.12
C LEU A 60 18.69 -7.07 2.72
N GLU A 61 18.83 -8.34 2.38
CA GLU A 61 18.43 -8.87 1.08
C GLU A 61 17.57 -10.12 1.22
N LYS A 62 16.82 -10.44 0.16
CA LYS A 62 15.95 -11.62 0.08
C LYS A 62 14.98 -11.68 1.26
N ILE A 63 14.24 -10.60 1.42
CA ILE A 63 13.29 -10.48 2.50
C ILE A 63 11.97 -11.11 2.04
N ALA A 64 11.39 -11.97 2.87
CA ALA A 64 10.13 -12.64 2.60
C ALA A 64 9.22 -12.62 3.82
N GLY A 65 7.91 -12.63 3.61
CA GLY A 65 6.97 -12.71 4.71
C GLY A 65 5.55 -12.93 4.21
N LYS A 66 4.60 -12.96 5.14
CA LYS A 66 3.18 -13.12 4.82
C LYS A 66 2.37 -12.01 5.45
N LEU A 67 1.43 -11.53 4.67
CA LEU A 67 0.51 -10.46 5.02
C LEU A 67 -0.82 -11.04 5.40
N ARG A 68 -1.32 -10.71 6.58
CA ARG A 68 -2.66 -11.11 6.98
C ARG A 68 -3.67 -10.22 6.25
N THR A 69 -4.44 -10.83 5.36
CA THR A 69 -5.54 -10.16 4.66
C THR A 69 -6.85 -10.85 4.97
N ARG A 70 -7.98 -10.20 4.66
CA ARG A 70 -9.32 -10.82 4.79
C ARG A 70 -9.50 -12.09 3.94
N GLN A 71 -8.73 -12.24 2.86
CA GLN A 71 -8.79 -13.40 1.97
C GLN A 71 -7.84 -14.52 2.41
N GLY A 72 -7.12 -14.32 3.51
CA GLY A 72 -6.06 -15.21 3.99
C GLY A 72 -4.66 -14.59 3.86
N PRO A 73 -3.62 -15.32 4.27
CA PRO A 73 -2.25 -14.84 4.21
C PRO A 73 -1.75 -14.70 2.77
N VAL A 74 -1.14 -13.56 2.46
CA VAL A 74 -0.58 -13.25 1.14
C VAL A 74 0.94 -13.13 1.26
N PRO A 75 1.71 -14.01 0.61
CA PRO A 75 3.17 -13.93 0.67
C PRO A 75 3.68 -12.73 -0.14
N PHE A 76 4.71 -12.08 0.39
CA PHE A 76 5.44 -11.01 -0.27
C PHE A 76 6.94 -11.26 -0.22
N VAL A 77 7.64 -10.63 -1.14
CA VAL A 77 9.11 -10.55 -1.17
C VAL A 77 9.54 -9.11 -1.35
N ALA A 78 10.68 -8.74 -0.77
CA ALA A 78 11.41 -7.53 -1.09
C ALA A 78 12.85 -7.90 -1.46
N HIS A 79 13.37 -7.23 -2.49
CA HIS A 79 14.72 -7.50 -2.97
C HIS A 79 15.76 -7.05 -1.96
N SER A 80 15.68 -5.78 -1.54
CA SER A 80 16.58 -5.24 -0.53
C SER A 80 15.98 -4.11 0.28
N VAL A 81 16.51 -3.94 1.49
CA VAL A 81 16.36 -2.75 2.32
C VAL A 81 17.74 -2.35 2.83
N ALA A 82 18.18 -1.12 2.57
CA ALA A 82 19.49 -0.65 2.97
C ALA A 82 19.38 0.67 3.73
N SER A 83 20.15 0.82 4.80
CA SER A 83 20.30 2.12 5.45
C SER A 83 21.12 3.05 4.54
N VAL A 84 20.56 4.21 4.20
CA VAL A 84 21.28 5.29 3.50
C VAL A 84 22.15 6.05 4.49
N ASP A 85 21.62 6.27 5.70
CA ASP A 85 22.34 6.92 6.80
C ASP A 85 22.99 5.88 7.73
N PRO A 86 24.11 6.22 8.40
CA PRO A 86 24.68 5.40 9.47
C PRO A 86 23.65 5.04 10.55
N LEU A 87 23.56 3.76 10.96
CA LEU A 87 22.70 3.35 12.07
C LEU A 87 23.09 4.02 13.40
N THR A 88 24.34 4.50 13.52
CA THR A 88 24.80 5.27 14.68
C THR A 88 24.04 6.58 14.89
N PHE A 89 23.31 7.06 13.88
CA PHE A 89 22.46 8.26 14.00
C PHE A 89 21.31 8.04 14.99
N PHE A 90 20.83 6.80 15.17
CA PHE A 90 19.86 6.49 16.22
C PHE A 90 20.38 6.86 17.62
N TYR A 91 21.65 6.54 17.95
CA TYR A 91 22.24 6.95 19.24
C TYR A 91 22.35 8.47 19.40
N LYS A 92 22.47 9.19 18.28
CA LYS A 92 22.54 10.66 18.26
C LYS A 92 21.15 11.30 18.21
N LYS A 93 20.07 10.52 18.35
CA LYS A 93 18.68 10.96 18.20
C LYS A 93 18.46 11.71 16.88
N LYS A 94 19.16 11.30 15.81
CA LYS A 94 19.00 11.82 14.46
C LYS A 94 18.09 10.89 13.64
N PRO A 95 17.37 11.42 12.65
CA PRO A 95 16.63 10.59 11.70
C PRO A 95 17.59 9.67 10.95
N VAL A 96 17.12 8.48 10.60
CA VAL A 96 17.85 7.50 9.78
C VAL A 96 17.01 7.16 8.58
N ARG A 97 17.58 7.38 7.40
CA ARG A 97 16.97 7.02 6.13
C ARG A 97 17.34 5.61 5.71
N PHE A 98 16.36 4.93 5.14
CA PHE A 98 16.50 3.64 4.49
C PHE A 98 15.95 3.75 3.08
N SER A 99 16.61 3.09 2.13
CA SER A 99 16.07 2.82 0.81
C SER A 99 15.60 1.36 0.75
N PHE A 100 14.59 1.11 -0.04
CA PHE A 100 14.10 -0.24 -0.30
C PHE A 100 13.78 -0.43 -1.77
N GLU A 101 13.84 -1.68 -2.19
CA GLU A 101 13.61 -2.05 -3.58
C GLU A 101 12.94 -3.41 -3.69
N GLY A 102 12.13 -3.57 -4.73
CA GLY A 102 11.66 -4.86 -5.17
C GLY A 102 10.54 -5.45 -4.32
N LEU A 103 9.79 -4.61 -3.60
CA LEU A 103 8.69 -5.08 -2.76
C LEU A 103 7.46 -5.42 -3.60
N LYS A 104 7.06 -6.70 -3.60
CA LYS A 104 5.99 -7.24 -4.44
C LYS A 104 5.40 -8.53 -3.86
N PRO A 105 4.23 -9.00 -4.33
CA PRO A 105 3.74 -10.33 -4.01
C PRO A 105 4.73 -11.41 -4.47
N GLU A 106 4.83 -12.50 -3.72
CA GLU A 106 5.63 -13.65 -4.13
C GLU A 106 5.09 -14.22 -5.45
N GLY A 107 5.99 -14.53 -6.40
CA GLY A 107 5.63 -15.02 -7.73
C GLY A 107 5.25 -13.94 -8.75
N SER A 108 5.29 -12.65 -8.39
CA SER A 108 5.12 -11.55 -9.34
C SER A 108 6.34 -11.37 -10.24
N ASP A 109 6.11 -11.20 -11.54
CA ASP A 109 7.13 -10.86 -12.53
C ASP A 109 7.45 -9.35 -12.57
N SER A 110 6.70 -8.52 -11.84
CA SER A 110 6.94 -7.07 -11.79
C SER A 110 8.26 -6.75 -11.08
N PRO A 111 8.91 -5.61 -11.40
CA PRO A 111 10.04 -5.09 -10.63
C PRO A 111 9.66 -4.80 -9.17
N GLY A 112 8.39 -4.52 -8.88
CA GLY A 112 7.91 -4.22 -7.53
C GLY A 112 7.97 -2.73 -7.19
N VAL A 113 7.73 -2.42 -5.92
CA VAL A 113 7.76 -1.07 -5.35
C VAL A 113 9.16 -0.78 -4.83
N TYR A 114 9.64 0.45 -5.04
CA TYR A 114 10.88 0.94 -4.47
C TYR A 114 10.65 2.31 -3.81
N GLY A 115 11.60 2.77 -3.00
CA GLY A 115 11.48 4.07 -2.37
C GLY A 115 12.41 4.26 -1.18
N GLU A 116 12.08 5.28 -0.38
CA GLU A 116 12.81 5.62 0.82
C GLU A 116 11.84 5.82 1.99
N PHE A 117 12.31 5.50 3.18
CA PHE A 117 11.64 5.92 4.40
C PHE A 117 12.65 6.45 5.41
N VAL A 118 12.22 7.42 6.20
CA VAL A 118 13.00 8.07 7.23
C VAL A 118 12.33 7.78 8.55
N VAL A 119 13.10 7.24 9.49
CA VAL A 119 12.62 6.95 10.84
C VAL A 119 13.38 7.78 11.85
N HIS A 120 12.66 8.38 12.78
CA HIS A 120 13.23 9.16 13.87
C HIS A 120 12.70 8.67 15.22
N PHE A 121 13.59 8.18 16.07
CA PHE A 121 13.29 7.73 17.44
C PHE A 121 13.92 8.70 18.45
N ALA A 122 13.43 9.94 18.51
CA ALA A 122 13.84 10.91 19.52
C ALA A 122 12.81 11.02 20.65
N ASN A 123 12.40 12.24 21.01
CA ASN A 123 11.39 12.46 22.05
C ASN A 123 9.99 12.09 21.53
N GLU A 124 9.78 12.14 20.22
CA GLU A 124 8.59 11.70 19.53
C GLU A 124 9.00 10.83 18.32
N PHE A 125 8.19 9.81 18.02
CA PHE A 125 8.38 8.99 16.83
C PHE A 125 7.94 9.78 15.60
N SER A 126 8.76 9.75 14.54
CA SER A 126 8.30 10.16 13.23
C SER A 126 8.74 9.19 12.13
N LEU A 127 7.90 9.11 11.11
CA LEU A 127 8.04 8.25 9.96
C LEU A 127 7.59 9.01 8.71
N ASP A 128 8.49 9.21 7.75
CA ASP A 128 8.16 9.67 6.39
C ASP A 128 8.49 8.52 5.42
N LEU A 129 7.53 8.09 4.60
CA LEU A 129 7.72 7.10 3.54
C LEU A 129 7.38 7.77 2.22
N ALA A 130 8.29 7.67 1.26
CA ALA A 130 8.04 7.93 -0.14
C ALA A 130 8.31 6.66 -0.95
N ALA A 131 7.33 6.20 -1.70
CA ALA A 131 7.49 5.07 -2.60
C ALA A 131 7.03 5.40 -4.02
N GLU A 132 7.65 4.71 -4.96
CA GLU A 132 7.41 4.81 -6.38
C GLU A 132 7.15 3.42 -6.96
N MET A 133 6.35 3.43 -8.01
CA MET A 133 5.91 2.25 -8.75
C MET A 133 6.07 2.61 -10.23
N ASP A 134 7.03 2.02 -10.92
CA ASP A 134 7.21 2.30 -12.36
C ASP A 134 6.33 1.42 -13.24
N LYS A 135 6.23 0.14 -12.86
CA LYS A 135 5.49 -0.86 -13.62
C LYS A 135 5.11 -2.02 -12.71
N ILE A 136 3.91 -1.97 -12.17
CA ILE A 136 3.30 -3.07 -11.43
C ILE A 136 2.18 -3.64 -12.29
N ALA A 137 2.20 -4.95 -12.50
CA ALA A 137 1.12 -5.61 -13.21
C ALA A 137 -0.17 -5.53 -12.38
N LEU A 138 -1.29 -5.19 -13.01
CA LEU A 138 -2.57 -5.09 -12.32
C LEU A 138 -3.01 -6.45 -11.75
N GLU A 139 -2.60 -7.55 -12.39
CA GLU A 139 -2.78 -8.91 -11.87
C GLU A 139 -2.06 -9.15 -10.53
N ASP A 140 -0.97 -8.44 -10.24
CA ASP A 140 -0.27 -8.54 -8.95
C ASP A 140 -1.09 -7.91 -7.83
N LEU A 141 -2.14 -7.16 -8.14
CA LEU A 141 -3.05 -6.61 -7.15
C LEU A 141 -4.24 -7.54 -6.87
N ARG A 142 -4.32 -8.71 -7.52
CA ARG A 142 -5.46 -9.64 -7.37
C ARG A 142 -5.70 -10.09 -5.94
N TRP A 143 -4.66 -10.29 -5.15
CA TRP A 143 -4.77 -10.71 -3.75
C TRP A 143 -5.58 -9.74 -2.89
N ILE A 144 -5.72 -8.48 -3.34
CA ILE A 144 -6.47 -7.44 -2.66
C ILE A 144 -7.98 -7.64 -2.80
N ASP A 145 -8.42 -8.06 -3.99
CA ASP A 145 -9.81 -8.24 -4.34
C ASP A 145 -9.92 -9.28 -5.46
N PRO A 146 -9.73 -10.58 -5.12
CA PRO A 146 -9.62 -11.63 -6.11
C PRO A 146 -10.87 -11.73 -6.98
N ALA A 147 -12.03 -11.46 -6.39
CA ALA A 147 -13.28 -11.42 -7.13
C ALA A 147 -13.23 -10.34 -8.21
N ASN A 148 -13.04 -9.06 -7.84
CA ASN A 148 -13.17 -7.95 -8.79
C ASN A 148 -11.97 -7.80 -9.73
N LEU A 149 -10.82 -8.38 -9.39
CA LEU A 149 -9.59 -8.30 -10.18
C LEU A 149 -9.24 -9.63 -10.89
N ALA A 150 -10.10 -10.64 -10.85
CA ALA A 150 -9.87 -11.90 -11.57
C ALA A 150 -9.59 -11.66 -13.06
N GLY A 151 -8.49 -12.17 -13.61
CA GLY A 151 -8.12 -11.95 -15.01
C GLY A 151 -7.85 -10.49 -15.39
N ALA A 152 -7.71 -9.59 -14.40
CA ALA A 152 -7.29 -8.23 -14.63
C ALA A 152 -5.87 -8.23 -15.21
N SER A 153 -5.61 -7.27 -16.09
CA SER A 153 -4.27 -7.07 -16.64
C SER A 153 -4.05 -5.61 -16.98
N GLY A 154 -2.80 -5.24 -17.20
CA GLY A 154 -2.38 -3.88 -17.47
C GLY A 154 -1.21 -3.48 -16.57
N ALA A 155 -0.57 -2.37 -16.89
CA ALA A 155 0.50 -1.81 -16.07
C ALA A 155 -0.02 -0.65 -15.23
N LEU A 156 0.42 -0.60 -13.98
CA LEU A 156 0.25 0.52 -13.08
C LEU A 156 1.59 1.18 -12.80
N LYS A 157 1.57 2.50 -12.75
CA LYS A 157 2.67 3.31 -12.26
C LYS A 157 2.15 4.35 -11.30
N GLY A 158 3.00 4.94 -10.46
CA GLY A 158 2.54 5.91 -9.51
C GLY A 158 3.49 6.17 -8.36
N SER A 159 2.99 6.96 -7.42
CA SER A 159 3.70 7.33 -6.21
C SER A 159 2.78 7.29 -5.00
N LEU A 160 3.44 7.31 -3.85
CA LEU A 160 2.83 6.97 -2.59
C LEU A 160 3.64 7.67 -1.50
N ARG A 161 2.95 8.42 -0.64
CA ARG A 161 3.56 9.16 0.45
C ARG A 161 2.81 8.96 1.75
N TYR A 162 3.54 8.63 2.80
CA TYR A 162 3.08 8.61 4.17
C TYR A 162 3.93 9.56 5.00
N SER A 163 3.33 10.31 5.92
CA SER A 163 4.10 10.97 6.96
C SER A 163 3.33 10.97 8.27
N GLN A 164 3.99 10.59 9.35
CA GLN A 164 3.49 10.71 10.72
C GLN A 164 4.57 11.39 11.56
N MET A 165 4.24 12.52 12.18
CA MET A 165 5.18 13.31 13.00
C MET A 165 4.59 13.52 14.39
N GLY A 166 5.05 12.74 15.37
CA GLY A 166 4.56 12.84 16.75
C GLY A 166 3.04 12.73 16.83
N ASN A 167 2.40 13.77 17.37
CA ASN A 167 0.95 13.86 17.53
C ASN A 167 0.24 14.61 16.39
N GLU A 168 0.94 15.00 15.32
CA GLU A 168 0.31 15.61 14.16
C GLU A 168 -0.55 14.60 13.39
N PRO A 169 -1.65 15.06 12.77
CA PRO A 169 -2.43 14.24 11.84
C PRO A 169 -1.53 13.56 10.80
N PRO A 170 -1.69 12.24 10.58
CA PRO A 170 -0.93 11.57 9.54
C PRO A 170 -1.26 12.18 8.17
N HIS A 171 -0.24 12.37 7.35
CA HIS A 171 -0.39 12.76 5.96
C HIS A 171 -0.35 11.51 5.09
N PHE A 172 -1.28 11.41 4.15
CA PHE A 172 -1.33 10.33 3.19
C PHE A 172 -1.66 10.85 1.80
N GLU A 173 -0.90 10.39 0.82
CA GLU A 173 -1.17 10.59 -0.60
C GLU A 173 -0.80 9.35 -1.42
N VAL A 174 -1.65 8.98 -2.37
CA VAL A 174 -1.37 7.99 -3.41
C VAL A 174 -1.85 8.52 -4.75
N ASN A 175 -1.02 8.35 -5.76
CA ASN A 175 -1.37 8.62 -7.14
C ASN A 175 -0.95 7.43 -8.00
N LEU A 176 -1.93 6.73 -8.56
CA LEU A 176 -1.73 5.58 -9.45
C LEU A 176 -2.33 5.88 -10.82
N ASP A 177 -1.61 5.51 -11.85
CA ASP A 177 -1.97 5.65 -13.25
C ASP A 177 -1.77 4.32 -13.96
N SER A 178 -2.78 3.90 -14.73
CA SER A 178 -2.64 2.90 -15.78
C SER A 178 -2.72 3.61 -17.13
N PRO A 179 -1.57 3.89 -17.78
CA PRO A 179 -1.53 4.59 -19.06
C PRO A 179 -1.93 3.68 -20.23
N GLU A 180 -2.09 4.26 -21.42
CA GLU A 180 -2.35 3.49 -22.64
C GLU A 180 -1.23 2.45 -22.87
N PRO A 181 -1.55 1.21 -23.30
CA PRO A 181 -2.84 0.76 -23.88
C PRO A 181 -3.92 0.35 -22.86
N GLY A 182 -3.71 0.60 -21.57
CA GLY A 182 -4.64 0.24 -20.51
C GLY A 182 -4.56 -1.26 -20.21
N GLY A 183 -5.73 -1.92 -20.17
CA GLY A 183 -5.79 -3.33 -19.81
C GLY A 183 -7.21 -3.87 -19.71
N PHE A 184 -7.38 -4.91 -18.90
CA PHE A 184 -8.66 -5.57 -18.69
C PHE A 184 -9.05 -5.57 -17.21
N LEU A 185 -10.35 -5.43 -16.95
CA LEU A 185 -10.97 -5.55 -15.64
C LEU A 185 -12.23 -6.42 -15.74
N GLN A 186 -12.64 -7.06 -14.66
CA GLN A 186 -13.92 -7.77 -14.63
C GLN A 186 -15.08 -6.81 -14.74
N ALA A 187 -16.16 -7.21 -15.40
CA ALA A 187 -17.33 -6.37 -15.57
C ALA A 187 -17.99 -6.01 -14.22
N LYS A 188 -18.00 -6.94 -13.26
CA LYS A 188 -18.44 -6.68 -11.87
C LYS A 188 -17.60 -5.65 -11.11
N PHE A 189 -16.37 -5.34 -11.54
CA PHE A 189 -15.61 -4.22 -10.98
C PHE A 189 -16.39 -2.91 -11.14
N PHE A 190 -17.21 -2.76 -12.19
CA PHE A 190 -17.95 -1.52 -12.41
C PHE A 190 -19.16 -1.35 -11.48
N ASP A 191 -19.55 -2.38 -10.71
CA ASP A 191 -20.57 -2.26 -9.65
C ASP A 191 -20.19 -1.20 -8.61
N LEU A 192 -18.87 -1.01 -8.39
CA LEU A 192 -18.31 0.01 -7.51
C LEU A 192 -18.78 1.44 -7.86
N PHE A 193 -19.15 1.71 -9.11
CA PHE A 193 -19.62 3.03 -9.56
C PHE A 193 -21.14 3.21 -9.42
N LEU A 194 -21.93 2.12 -9.44
CA LEU A 194 -23.39 2.18 -9.51
C LEU A 194 -24.06 3.03 -8.41
N PRO A 195 -23.61 2.96 -7.13
CA PRO A 195 -24.20 3.79 -6.07
C PRO A 195 -23.99 5.30 -6.28
N TYR A 196 -22.98 5.68 -7.06
CA TYR A 196 -22.50 7.05 -7.20
C TYR A 196 -22.89 7.68 -8.55
N LEU A 197 -23.46 6.91 -9.47
CA LEU A 197 -23.92 7.42 -10.77
C LEU A 197 -25.35 7.97 -10.66
N PRO A 198 -25.63 9.16 -11.23
CA PRO A 198 -26.99 9.68 -11.32
C PRO A 198 -27.83 8.79 -12.25
N ALA A 199 -29.15 8.78 -12.06
CA ALA A 199 -30.09 8.13 -12.98
C ALA A 199 -29.91 8.71 -14.40
N SER A 200 -29.18 7.99 -15.24
CA SER A 200 -28.68 8.47 -16.53
C SER A 200 -28.44 7.30 -17.47
N SER A 201 -28.28 7.59 -18.77
CA SER A 201 -27.88 6.59 -19.76
C SER A 201 -26.53 5.94 -19.43
N GLN A 202 -25.65 6.64 -18.73
CA GLN A 202 -24.39 6.08 -18.23
C GLN A 202 -24.62 5.03 -17.14
N LYS A 203 -25.51 5.30 -16.18
CA LYS A 203 -25.87 4.32 -15.15
C LYS A 203 -26.43 3.03 -15.76
N GLN A 204 -27.36 3.15 -16.71
CA GLN A 204 -27.91 1.99 -17.42
C GLN A 204 -26.83 1.18 -18.15
N ARG A 205 -25.86 1.85 -18.78
CA ARG A 205 -24.73 1.16 -19.43
C ARG A 205 -23.84 0.44 -18.42
N VAL A 206 -23.60 1.04 -17.25
CA VAL A 206 -22.83 0.38 -16.17
C VAL A 206 -23.60 -0.80 -15.57
N GLU A 207 -24.93 -0.70 -15.42
CA GLU A 207 -25.77 -1.82 -14.98
C GLU A 207 -25.74 -2.98 -15.98
N GLN A 208 -25.80 -2.68 -17.29
CA GLN A 208 -25.66 -3.69 -18.36
C GLN A 208 -24.26 -4.34 -18.37
N LEU A 209 -23.22 -3.53 -18.15
CA LEU A 209 -21.85 -4.00 -18.02
C LEU A 209 -21.71 -4.93 -16.82
N ALA A 210 -22.12 -4.49 -15.63
CA ALA A 210 -21.89 -5.28 -14.43
C ALA A 210 -22.77 -6.55 -14.37
N SER A 211 -23.98 -6.52 -14.95
CA SER A 211 -24.85 -7.69 -15.05
C SER A 211 -24.36 -8.76 -16.03
N THR A 212 -23.33 -8.50 -16.85
CA THR A 212 -22.77 -9.53 -17.75
C THR A 212 -21.91 -10.58 -17.05
N GLY A 213 -21.75 -10.52 -15.73
CA GLY A 213 -21.07 -11.54 -14.93
C GLY A 213 -19.54 -11.53 -15.13
N GLU A 214 -18.95 -12.71 -15.27
CA GLU A 214 -17.50 -12.89 -15.47
C GLU A 214 -17.11 -12.61 -16.91
N ARG A 215 -16.99 -11.32 -17.25
CA ARG A 215 -16.52 -10.84 -18.55
C ARG A 215 -15.41 -9.82 -18.36
N LEU A 216 -14.32 -9.98 -19.11
CA LEU A 216 -13.27 -8.98 -19.16
C LEU A 216 -13.67 -7.82 -20.05
N VAL A 217 -13.57 -6.61 -19.50
CA VAL A 217 -13.87 -5.34 -20.16
C VAL A 217 -12.56 -4.59 -20.36
N LYS A 218 -12.32 -4.15 -21.58
CA LYS A 218 -11.12 -3.41 -21.94
C LYS A 218 -11.23 -1.95 -21.52
N PHE A 219 -10.29 -1.47 -20.73
CA PHE A 219 -10.12 -0.05 -20.42
C PHE A 219 -8.90 0.52 -21.16
N LYS A 220 -8.95 1.82 -21.49
CA LYS A 220 -7.87 2.53 -22.19
C LYS A 220 -6.88 3.16 -21.23
N VAL A 221 -7.41 3.83 -20.21
CA VAL A 221 -6.64 4.47 -19.15
C VAL A 221 -7.43 4.40 -17.84
N ALA A 222 -6.72 4.34 -16.72
CA ALA A 222 -7.28 4.45 -15.39
C ALA A 222 -6.39 5.33 -14.50
N ARG A 223 -6.98 6.11 -13.62
CA ARG A 223 -6.26 6.94 -12.63
C ARG A 223 -6.95 6.83 -11.28
N LEU A 224 -6.18 6.57 -10.24
CA LEU A 224 -6.60 6.61 -8.85
C LEU A 224 -5.74 7.63 -8.10
N THR A 225 -6.36 8.68 -7.61
CA THR A 225 -5.75 9.60 -6.66
C THR A 225 -6.47 9.46 -5.35
N ALA A 226 -5.74 9.35 -4.25
CA ALA A 226 -6.32 9.38 -2.93
C ALA A 226 -5.44 10.14 -1.97
N SER A 227 -6.07 10.94 -1.12
CA SER A 227 -5.35 11.73 -0.11
C SER A 227 -6.15 11.85 1.16
N MET A 228 -5.42 12.03 2.26
CA MET A 228 -5.97 12.31 3.58
C MET A 228 -5.64 13.76 3.93
N PRO A 229 -6.52 14.73 3.57
CA PRO A 229 -6.28 16.15 3.86
C PRO A 229 -6.25 16.47 5.36
N ASP A 230 -6.91 15.67 6.20
CA ASP A 230 -6.91 15.78 7.65
C ASP A 230 -7.13 14.41 8.30
N ALA A 231 -6.93 14.30 9.61
CA ALA A 231 -6.99 13.03 10.36
C ALA A 231 -8.33 12.30 10.23
N HIS A 232 -9.43 12.95 9.84
CA HIS A 232 -10.78 12.37 9.88
C HIS A 232 -11.41 12.24 8.49
N ARG A 233 -10.67 12.62 7.44
CA ARG A 233 -11.21 12.76 6.10
C ARG A 233 -10.27 12.18 5.06
N MET A 234 -10.83 11.32 4.21
CA MET A 234 -10.14 10.81 3.02
C MET A 234 -10.90 11.19 1.76
N LYS A 235 -10.18 11.66 0.75
CA LYS A 235 -10.69 11.91 -0.60
C LYS A 235 -10.13 10.88 -1.55
N ILE A 236 -11.00 10.29 -2.35
CA ILE A 236 -10.66 9.28 -3.35
C ILE A 236 -11.25 9.71 -4.68
N PHE A 237 -10.40 9.86 -5.68
CA PHE A 237 -10.77 10.12 -7.06
C PHE A 237 -10.33 8.97 -7.94
N LEU A 238 -11.29 8.27 -8.55
CA LEU A 238 -11.04 7.20 -9.52
C LEU A 238 -11.63 7.61 -10.87
N ARG A 239 -10.82 7.57 -11.91
CA ARG A 239 -11.25 7.80 -13.30
C ARG A 239 -10.87 6.60 -14.16
N ILE A 240 -11.81 6.08 -14.95
CA ILE A 240 -11.56 4.99 -15.89
C ILE A 240 -12.23 5.29 -17.22
N LEU A 241 -11.49 5.14 -18.31
CA LEU A 241 -11.99 5.29 -19.69
C LEU A 241 -12.17 3.91 -20.34
N ILE A 242 -13.39 3.59 -20.76
CA ILE A 242 -13.77 2.34 -21.42
C ILE A 242 -14.24 2.66 -22.84
N LEU A 243 -13.44 2.32 -23.85
CA LEU A 243 -13.71 2.70 -25.24
C LEU A 243 -14.89 1.94 -25.83
N ASP A 244 -14.95 0.62 -25.60
CA ASP A 244 -15.97 -0.26 -26.20
C ASP A 244 -17.41 0.16 -25.85
N TYR A 245 -17.57 0.95 -24.79
CA TYR A 245 -18.85 1.43 -24.29
C TYR A 245 -18.99 2.96 -24.36
N ASN A 246 -17.96 3.65 -24.86
CA ASN A 246 -17.83 5.11 -24.85
C ASN A 246 -18.16 5.70 -23.46
N LEU A 247 -17.52 5.18 -22.42
CA LEU A 247 -17.73 5.56 -21.01
C LEU A 247 -16.48 6.19 -20.42
N ASP A 248 -16.60 7.43 -19.92
CA ASP A 248 -15.62 8.09 -19.03
C ASP A 248 -16.22 8.11 -17.61
N LEU A 249 -15.88 7.10 -16.81
CA LEU A 249 -16.38 6.95 -15.46
C LEU A 249 -15.49 7.73 -14.50
N LYS A 250 -16.13 8.57 -13.67
CA LYS A 250 -15.47 9.37 -12.64
C LYS A 250 -16.18 9.16 -11.33
N LEU A 251 -15.43 8.66 -10.35
CA LEU A 251 -15.86 8.47 -8.99
C LEU A 251 -15.11 9.47 -8.11
N ASN A 252 -15.85 10.25 -7.34
CA ASN A 252 -15.31 11.17 -6.35
C ASN A 252 -15.97 10.86 -5.01
N VAL A 253 -15.22 10.18 -4.14
CA VAL A 253 -15.69 9.71 -2.85
C VAL A 253 -14.97 10.47 -1.75
N GLU A 254 -15.75 10.91 -0.77
CA GLU A 254 -15.25 11.46 0.46
C GLU A 254 -15.69 10.54 1.60
N VAL A 255 -14.71 9.99 2.32
CA VAL A 255 -14.95 9.19 3.52
C VAL A 255 -14.65 10.06 4.72
N ARG A 256 -15.60 10.13 5.66
CA ARG A 256 -15.46 10.83 6.94
C ARG A 256 -15.59 9.84 8.08
N THR A 257 -14.84 10.03 9.15
CA THR A 257 -14.89 9.16 10.32
C THR A 257 -14.62 9.94 11.59
N ASP A 258 -15.41 9.66 12.62
CA ASP A 258 -15.34 10.34 13.92
C ASP A 258 -14.24 9.77 14.84
N SER A 259 -13.35 8.95 14.27
CA SER A 259 -12.32 8.23 15.01
C SER A 259 -10.95 8.85 14.80
N GLU A 260 -10.13 8.91 15.85
CA GLU A 260 -8.71 9.27 15.76
C GLU A 260 -7.92 8.22 14.92
N ASP A 261 -8.31 6.94 15.01
CA ASP A 261 -7.77 5.86 14.15
C ASP A 261 -8.41 5.79 12.75
N ALA A 262 -8.86 6.93 12.21
CA ALA A 262 -9.52 7.04 10.91
C ALA A 262 -8.81 6.26 9.80
N PHE A 263 -7.49 6.38 9.75
CA PHE A 263 -6.66 5.74 8.76
C PHE A 263 -6.73 4.21 8.84
N LEU A 264 -6.69 3.65 10.06
CA LEU A 264 -6.82 2.22 10.30
C LEU A 264 -8.25 1.74 10.05
N LYS A 265 -9.28 2.49 10.47
CA LYS A 265 -10.69 2.16 10.21
C LYS A 265 -11.04 2.20 8.74
N ILE A 266 -10.49 3.15 7.98
CA ILE A 266 -10.63 3.21 6.52
C ILE A 266 -9.91 2.02 5.88
N ALA A 267 -8.74 1.62 6.38
CA ALA A 267 -8.06 0.40 5.94
C ALA A 267 -8.88 -0.88 6.26
N GLN A 268 -9.52 -0.93 7.44
CA GLN A 268 -10.44 -1.99 7.84
C GLN A 268 -11.68 -2.02 6.94
N TRP A 269 -12.36 -0.90 6.70
CA TRP A 269 -13.52 -0.81 5.81
C TRP A 269 -13.20 -1.24 4.37
N MET A 270 -11.99 -0.96 3.92
CA MET A 270 -11.48 -1.35 2.59
C MET A 270 -11.04 -2.82 2.49
N GLY A 271 -11.14 -3.58 3.60
CA GLY A 271 -10.91 -5.03 3.65
C GLY A 271 -9.47 -5.48 3.76
N VAL A 272 -8.57 -4.59 4.20
CA VAL A 272 -7.13 -4.76 4.07
C VAL A 272 -6.51 -5.57 5.21
N VAL A 273 -7.02 -5.42 6.44
CA VAL A 273 -6.49 -6.09 7.65
C VAL A 273 -7.66 -6.62 8.48
N GLU A 274 -7.55 -7.86 8.95
CA GLU A 274 -8.40 -8.38 10.03
C GLU A 274 -7.70 -8.11 11.35
N VAL A 275 -8.18 -7.12 12.10
CA VAL A 275 -7.75 -6.90 13.47
C VAL A 275 -8.78 -7.60 14.35
N GLN A 276 -8.35 -8.64 15.08
CA GLN A 276 -9.21 -9.23 16.10
C GLN A 276 -9.55 -8.15 17.13
N SER A 277 -10.84 -7.91 17.31
CA SER A 277 -11.42 -7.09 18.36
C SER A 277 -11.17 -7.68 19.74
#